data_AF-A0A1B2J0W6-F1
#
_entry.id   AF-A0A1B2J0W6-F1
#
_cell.length_a   1.000
_cell.length_b   1.000
_cell.length_c   1.000
_cell.angle_alpha   90.00
_cell.angle_beta   90.00
_cell.angle_gamma   90.00
#
_symmetry.space_group_name_H-M   'P 1'
#
loop_
_entity.id
_entity.type
_entity.pdbx_description
1 polymer ?
#
loop_
_entity_poly.entity_id
_entity_poly.type
_entity_poly.pdbx_seq_one_letter_code
_entity_poly.pdbx_strand_id
1 'polypeptide(L)' 'MSAIIAQLKTAYQAHQAVQLWLRVDPDTPLDSAAFRGRLLAVDDVTIEVLNEADEVYRVYHRDIERVTTLE' A
#
# COMPACT_ATOMS: atom_id res chain seq x y z
N MET A 1 -6.02 -13.98 9.83
CA MET A 1 -5.03 -13.45 8.87
C MET A 1 -5.79 -12.55 7.89
N SER A 2 -5.42 -11.27 7.75
CA SER A 2 -6.15 -10.32 6.89
C SER A 2 -5.91 -10.61 5.41
N ALA A 3 -6.98 -10.57 4.59
CA ALA A 3 -6.88 -10.75 3.14
C ALA A 3 -5.97 -9.72 2.47
N ILE A 4 -5.94 -8.48 2.99
CA ILE A 4 -5.06 -7.40 2.51
C ILE A 4 -3.58 -7.74 2.70
N ILE A 5 -3.19 -8.26 3.88
CA ILE A 5 -1.79 -8.62 4.16
C ILE A 5 -1.34 -9.75 3.25
N ALA A 6 -2.19 -10.76 3.03
CA ALA A 6 -1.89 -11.84 2.10
C ALA A 6 -1.66 -11.33 0.67
N GLN A 7 -2.52 -10.42 0.19
CA GLN A 7 -2.39 -9.80 -1.12
C GLN A 7 -1.10 -8.97 -1.26
N LEU A 8 -0.72 -8.20 -0.23
CA LEU A 8 0.53 -7.43 -0.20
C LEU A 8 1.76 -8.34 -0.23
N LYS A 9 1.76 -9.43 0.54
CA LYS A 9 2.86 -10.41 0.53
C LYS A 9 3.03 -11.04 -0.86
N THR A 10 1.93 -11.39 -1.53
CA THR A 10 1.96 -11.91 -2.91
C THR A 10 2.53 -10.88 -3.88
N ALA A 11 2.05 -9.63 -3.84
CA ALA A 11 2.52 -8.56 -4.73
C ALA A 11 4.02 -8.26 -4.51
N TYR A 12 4.48 -8.27 -3.26
CA TYR A 12 5.88 -8.10 -2.90
C TYR A 12 6.76 -9.22 -3.45
N GLN A 13 6.35 -10.48 -3.29
CA GLN A 13 7.06 -11.64 -3.83
C GLN A 13 7.13 -11.62 -5.36
N ALA A 14 6.10 -11.07 -6.01
CA ALA A 14 6.05 -10.92 -7.47
C ALA A 14 6.77 -9.65 -7.99
N HIS A 15 7.34 -8.83 -7.10
CA HIS A 15 7.91 -7.51 -7.42
C HIS A 15 6.95 -6.60 -8.22
N GLN A 16 5.65 -6.75 -7.98
CA GLN A 16 4.61 -5.98 -8.67
C GLN A 16 4.43 -4.61 -8.02
N ALA A 17 4.20 -3.60 -8.85
CA ALA A 17 3.75 -2.31 -8.36
C ALA A 17 2.31 -2.42 -7.84
N VAL A 18 1.98 -1.59 -6.86
CA VAL A 18 0.67 -1.57 -6.22
C VAL A 18 0.13 -0.15 -6.10
N GLN A 19 -1.18 -0.06 -6.02
CA GLN A 19 -1.91 1.11 -5.60
C GLN A 19 -2.68 0.76 -4.32
N LEU A 20 -2.34 1.42 -3.22
CA LEU A 20 -2.93 1.27 -1.90
C LEU A 20 -3.97 2.36 -1.71
N TRP A 21 -5.22 1.98 -1.44
CA TRP A 21 -6.27 2.91 -1.07
C TRP A 21 -6.31 2.97 0.45
N LEU A 22 -6.04 4.15 1.00
CA LEU A 22 -6.04 4.38 2.43
C LEU A 22 -7.45 4.74 2.89
N ARG A 23 -7.82 4.30 4.10
CA ARG A 23 -8.97 4.83 4.82
C ARG A 23 -8.69 6.31 5.10
N VAL A 24 -9.31 7.17 4.32
CA VAL A 24 -9.31 8.62 4.56
C VAL A 24 -10.45 8.95 5.50
N ASP A 25 -10.15 9.75 6.52
CA ASP A 25 -11.17 10.49 7.24
C ASP A 25 -11.91 11.40 6.25
N PRO A 26 -13.23 11.62 6.42
CA PRO A 26 -14.07 12.37 5.47
C PRO A 26 -13.60 13.82 5.22
N ASP A 27 -12.73 14.35 6.08
CA ASP A 27 -12.12 15.68 5.94
C ASP A 27 -10.80 15.69 5.14
N THR A 28 -10.30 14.54 4.69
CA THR A 28 -9.04 14.45 3.91
C THR A 28 -9.33 14.48 2.41
N PRO A 29 -8.63 15.32 1.60
CA PRO A 29 -8.85 15.39 0.15
C PRO A 29 -8.72 14.03 -0.55
N LEU A 30 -9.69 13.70 -1.40
CA LEU A 30 -9.80 12.42 -2.14
C LEU A 30 -8.58 12.13 -3.04
N ASP A 31 -7.89 13.15 -3.56
CA ASP A 31 -6.65 12.99 -4.34
C ASP A 31 -5.46 12.50 -3.49
N SER A 32 -5.56 12.51 -2.16
CA SER A 32 -4.56 11.97 -1.23
C SER A 32 -4.89 10.54 -0.75
N ALA A 33 -5.98 9.93 -1.23
CA ALA A 33 -6.49 8.66 -0.71
C ALA A 33 -5.85 7.41 -1.33
N ALA A 34 -4.98 7.56 -2.34
CA ALA A 34 -4.33 6.44 -3.00
C ALA A 34 -2.81 6.63 -3.07
N PHE A 35 -2.06 5.67 -2.54
CA PHE A 35 -0.61 5.63 -2.58
C PHE A 35 -0.16 4.62 -3.64
N ARG A 36 0.55 5.07 -4.67
CA ARG A 36 1.09 4.21 -5.73
C ARG A 36 2.58 4.01 -5.55
N GLY A 37 3.05 2.78 -5.67
CA GLY A 37 4.48 2.49 -5.60
C GLY A 37 4.83 1.01 -5.63
N ARG A 38 6.10 0.71 -5.39
CA ARG A 38 6.61 -0.66 -5.26
C ARG A 38 6.82 -1.01 -3.80
N LEU A 39 6.44 -2.23 -3.43
CA LEU A 39 6.64 -2.73 -2.08
C LEU A 39 8.12 -3.04 -1.86
N LEU A 40 8.71 -2.46 -0.82
CA LEU A 40 10.09 -2.72 -0.39
C LEU A 40 10.13 -3.71 0.79
N ALA A 41 9.15 -3.63 1.69
CA ALA A 41 9.00 -4.53 2.82
C ALA A 41 7.53 -4.68 3.20
N VAL A 42 7.14 -5.86 3.66
CA VAL A 42 5.78 -6.16 4.13
C VAL A 42 5.86 -6.96 5.42
N ASP A 43 5.58 -6.29 6.54
CA ASP A 43 5.46 -6.91 7.85
C ASP A 43 3.98 -7.11 8.21
N ASP A 44 3.73 -7.73 9.37
CA ASP A 44 2.35 -7.97 9.83
C ASP A 44 1.64 -6.70 10.32
N VAL A 45 2.37 -5.58 10.51
CA VAL A 45 1.87 -4.30 11.03
C VAL A 45 2.01 -3.16 10.02
N THR A 46 3.14 -3.10 9.34
CA THR A 46 3.54 -1.99 8.48
C THR A 46 4.05 -2.48 7.13
N ILE A 47 4.02 -1.57 6.17
CA ILE A 47 4.41 -1.82 4.79
C ILE A 47 5.27 -0.65 4.36
N GLU A 48 6.36 -0.93 3.67
CA GLU A 48 7.24 0.10 3.10
C GLU A 48 7.05 0.13 1.60
N VAL A 49 6.80 1.32 1.06
CA VAL A 49 6.47 1.52 -0.34
C VAL A 49 7.32 2.64 -0.90
N LEU A 50 7.99 2.36 -2.02
CA LEU A 50 8.74 3.34 -2.81
C LEU A 50 7.81 3.97 -3.83
N ASN A 51 7.60 5.28 -3.77
CA ASN A 51 6.79 6.01 -4.75
C ASN A 51 7.58 6.34 -6.02
N GLU A 52 6.93 7.00 -6.98
CA GLU A 52 7.54 7.43 -8.25
C GLU A 52 8.56 8.57 -8.09
N ALA A 53 8.56 9.26 -6.96
CA ALA A 53 9.53 10.29 -6.60
C ALA A 53 10.78 9.74 -5.90
N ASP A 54 10.94 8.42 -5.86
CA ASP A 54 12.03 7.70 -5.18
C ASP A 54 12.06 7.91 -3.66
N GLU A 55 10.89 8.22 -3.07
CA GLU A 55 10.71 8.39 -1.65
C GLU A 55 10.08 7.15 -1.03
N VAL A 56 10.56 6.77 0.16
CA VAL A 56 10.06 5.61 0.91
C VAL A 56 9.04 6.07 1.95
N TYR A 57 7.84 5.50 1.87
CA TYR A 57 6.76 5.74 2.83
C TYR A 57 6.44 4.47 3.61
N ARG A 58 6.17 4.64 4.90
CA ARG A 58 5.70 3.58 5.77
C ARG A 58 4.20 3.73 6.00
N VAL A 59 3.44 2.71 5.63
CA VAL A 59 1.97 2.66 5.72
C VAL A 59 1.57 1.56 6.69
N TYR A 60 0.61 1.83 7.58
CA TYR A 60 0.05 0.79 8.44
C TYR A 60 -1.03 -0.01 7.70
N HIS A 61 -0.99 -1.34 7.77
CA HIS A 61 -1.96 -2.17 7.04
C HIS A 61 -3.42 -1.90 7.48
N ARG A 62 -3.64 -1.44 8.72
CA ARG A 62 -4.97 -1.15 9.25
C ARG A 62 -5.62 0.05 8.56
N ASP A 63 -4.77 0.96 8.08
CA ASP A 63 -5.18 2.17 7.38
C ASP A 63 -5.40 1.90 5.89
N ILE A 64 -5.16 0.67 5.42
CA ILE A 64 -5.46 0.28 4.03
C ILE A 64 -6.87 -0.29 3.96
N GLU A 65 -7.66 0.28 3.06
CA GLU A 65 -8.98 -0.19 2.71
C GLU A 65 -8.93 -1.22 1.58
N ARG A 66 -8.11 -0.96 0.55
CA ARG A 66 -8.05 -1.79 -0.66
C ARG A 66 -6.65 -1.76 -1.28
N VAL A 67 -6.26 -2.87 -1.90
CA VAL A 67 -5.01 -3.00 -2.65
C VAL A 67 -5.33 -3.38 -4.09
N THR A 68 -4.73 -2.66 -5.04
CA THR A 68 -4.79 -2.97 -6.48
C THR A 68 -3.37 -3.24 -6.96
N THR A 69 -3.11 -4.43 -7.50
CA THR A 69 -1.85 -4.73 -8.19
C THR A 69 -1.87 -4.09 -9.58
N LEU A 70 -0.75 -3.54 -9.99
CA LEU A 70 -0.60 -2.89 -11.29
C LEU A 70 0.21 -3.81 -12.21
N GLU A 71 -0.23 -3.90 -13.47
CA GLU A 71 0.45 -4.68 -14.52
C GLU A 71 1.75 -4.02 -14.99
#